data_AF-A0A954JTZ8-F1
#
_entry.id   AF-A0A954JTZ8-F1
#
_cell.length_a   1.000
_cell.length_b   1.000
_cell.length_c   1.000
_cell.angle_alpha   90.00
_cell.angle_beta   90.00
_cell.angle_gamma   90.00
#
_symmetry.space_group_name_H-M   'P 1'
#
loop_
_entity.id
_entity.type
_entity.pdbx_description
1 polymer ?
#
loop_
_entity_poly.entity_id
_entity_poly.type
_entity_poly.pdbx_seq_one_letter_code
_entity_poly.pdbx_strand_id
1 'polypeptide(L)'
;YVEEVRIGFERWVEHSAIVETVSDDMTNASALKLSPNCIALRTPDKNGEEAKHNNQGYLLFPALNVAQITPGREKITSAEVGSIIRGLNITELLERGECVDVKTATVPDFSRFYNFSLLNPKVLVGIFFGVMVAFVFCAMTMKAVGRAAGAMVDEVRRQFREITGIMENQAEPDYAACVEISTAAAQREMILPAMLGLLSPVVVGVILGVPGVVGLLVGALTSGFAVAIMMANAGGAWDNAKKYIEAGAHGGKGTDAHKATVVGDTVGDPFKDTSGPSLNILIKLMSMVSVVIAGFIIQYALELF
;
A
#
# COMPACT_ATOMS: atom_id res chain seq x y z
N TYR A 1 -5.15 -6.21 -4.81
CA TYR A 1 -5.77 -4.89 -4.63
C TYR A 1 -6.89 -4.65 -5.62
N VAL A 2 -6.65 -4.58 -6.95
CA VAL A 2 -7.73 -4.37 -7.95
C VAL A 2 -8.85 -5.40 -7.83
N GLU A 3 -8.52 -6.66 -7.59
CA GLU A 3 -9.54 -7.71 -7.35
C GLU A 3 -10.41 -7.43 -6.12
N GLU A 4 -9.82 -6.92 -5.05
CA GLU A 4 -10.56 -6.54 -3.84
C GLU A 4 -11.40 -5.28 -4.05
N VAL A 5 -10.98 -4.42 -4.97
CA VAL A 5 -11.81 -3.32 -5.44
C VAL A 5 -13.04 -3.85 -6.19
N ARG A 6 -12.87 -4.86 -7.06
CA ARG A 6 -13.98 -5.54 -7.74
C ARG A 6 -14.96 -6.17 -6.75
N ILE A 7 -14.46 -6.95 -5.79
CA ILE A 7 -15.26 -7.55 -4.71
C ILE A 7 -15.97 -6.47 -3.89
N GLY A 8 -15.31 -5.33 -3.64
CA GLY A 8 -15.91 -4.18 -2.95
C GLY A 8 -17.13 -3.62 -3.69
N PHE A 9 -17.04 -3.45 -5.02
CA PHE A 9 -18.18 -3.06 -5.84
C PHE A 9 -19.30 -4.11 -5.84
N GLU A 10 -18.95 -5.39 -5.95
CA GLU A 10 -19.91 -6.50 -5.95
C GLU A 10 -20.73 -6.49 -4.65
N ARG A 11 -20.06 -6.37 -3.50
CA ARG A 11 -20.73 -6.27 -2.19
C ARG A 11 -21.60 -5.03 -2.09
N TRP A 12 -21.12 -3.88 -2.56
CA TRP A 12 -21.89 -2.63 -2.52
C TRP A 12 -23.18 -2.76 -3.35
N VAL A 13 -23.08 -3.34 -4.53
CA VAL A 13 -24.23 -3.60 -5.43
C VAL A 13 -25.22 -4.57 -4.78
N GLU A 14 -24.77 -5.69 -4.23
CA GLU A 14 -25.63 -6.69 -3.59
C GLU A 14 -26.45 -6.12 -2.42
N HIS A 15 -25.87 -5.19 -1.66
CA HIS A 15 -26.50 -4.61 -0.46
C HIS A 15 -27.33 -3.34 -0.77
N SER A 16 -27.40 -2.93 -2.03
CA SER A 16 -28.14 -1.73 -2.44
C SER A 16 -29.66 -1.99 -2.49
N ALA A 17 -30.44 -1.04 -1.98
CA ALA A 17 -31.90 -1.11 -1.94
C ALA A 17 -32.51 -0.79 -3.31
N ILE A 18 -32.45 -1.74 -4.25
CA ILE A 18 -33.14 -1.63 -5.55
C ILE A 18 -34.65 -1.86 -5.31
N VAL A 19 -35.54 -1.24 -6.10
CA VAL A 19 -37.00 -1.27 -5.84
C VAL A 19 -37.79 -1.97 -6.95
N GLU A 20 -37.24 -2.14 -8.16
CA GLU A 20 -37.96 -2.70 -9.32
C GLU A 20 -37.23 -3.89 -9.96
N THR A 21 -37.98 -4.96 -10.24
CA THR A 21 -37.54 -6.19 -10.91
C THR A 21 -37.62 -6.01 -12.43
N VAL A 22 -36.59 -6.38 -13.19
CA VAL A 22 -36.53 -6.17 -14.65
C VAL A 22 -36.95 -7.43 -15.42
N SER A 23 -37.61 -7.23 -16.57
CA SER A 23 -37.93 -8.26 -17.57
C SER A 23 -36.69 -8.92 -18.15
N ASP A 24 -36.77 -10.22 -18.48
CA ASP A 24 -35.66 -11.08 -18.92
C ASP A 24 -34.75 -10.50 -20.03
N ASP A 25 -35.25 -9.59 -20.86
CA ASP A 25 -34.56 -9.16 -22.08
C ASP A 25 -33.52 -8.03 -21.94
N MET A 26 -33.25 -7.46 -20.74
CA MET A 26 -32.26 -6.37 -20.48
C MET A 26 -32.34 -5.11 -21.38
N THR A 27 -33.31 -5.05 -22.30
CA THR A 27 -33.51 -4.00 -23.31
C THR A 27 -34.38 -2.86 -22.83
N ASN A 28 -35.13 -3.07 -21.73
CA ASN A 28 -35.99 -2.06 -21.08
C ASN A 28 -35.84 -2.13 -19.56
N ALA A 29 -34.62 -1.91 -19.07
CA ALA A 29 -34.26 -2.11 -17.67
C ALA A 29 -34.42 -0.84 -16.81
N SER A 30 -34.74 -1.05 -15.54
CA SER A 30 -34.66 -0.05 -14.47
C SER A 30 -33.36 -0.25 -13.69
N ALA A 31 -32.52 0.78 -13.60
CA ALA A 31 -31.24 0.73 -12.89
C ALA A 31 -31.17 1.79 -11.79
N LEU A 32 -30.65 1.42 -10.62
CA LEU A 32 -30.27 2.36 -9.57
C LEU A 32 -28.89 2.93 -9.86
N LYS A 33 -28.75 4.26 -9.88
CA LYS A 33 -27.44 4.92 -10.00
C LYS A 33 -26.74 4.94 -8.64
N LEU A 34 -25.72 4.11 -8.45
CA LEU A 34 -24.96 4.04 -7.19
C LEU A 34 -23.86 5.10 -7.10
N SER A 35 -23.21 5.38 -8.21
CA SER A 35 -22.20 6.42 -8.35
C SER A 35 -22.24 7.00 -9.77
N PRO A 36 -21.50 8.08 -10.07
CA PRO A 36 -21.47 8.67 -11.41
C PRO A 36 -21.19 7.65 -12.53
N ASN A 37 -20.40 6.62 -12.23
CA ASN A 37 -19.99 5.59 -13.20
C ASN A 37 -20.35 4.16 -12.76
N CYS A 38 -21.26 3.97 -11.81
CA CYS A 38 -21.71 2.64 -11.38
C CYS A 38 -23.23 2.59 -11.28
N ILE A 39 -23.84 1.59 -11.91
CA ILE A 39 -25.27 1.32 -11.85
C ILE A 39 -25.52 -0.09 -11.34
N ALA A 40 -26.65 -0.30 -10.68
CA ALA A 40 -27.08 -1.60 -10.18
C ALA A 40 -28.49 -1.94 -10.66
N LEU A 41 -28.72 -3.20 -11.02
CA LEU A 41 -29.98 -3.69 -11.58
C LEU A 41 -30.48 -4.95 -10.87
N ARG A 42 -31.80 -5.03 -10.76
CA ARG A 42 -32.64 -6.20 -10.42
C ARG A 42 -32.61 -7.32 -11.47
N THR A 43 -31.82 -8.39 -11.35
CA THR A 43 -32.01 -9.56 -12.23
C THR A 43 -32.95 -10.60 -11.60
N PRO A 44 -33.95 -11.11 -12.35
CA PRO A 44 -34.84 -12.16 -11.85
C PRO A 44 -34.05 -13.45 -11.59
N ASP A 45 -34.47 -14.23 -10.59
CA ASP A 45 -33.90 -15.56 -10.35
C ASP A 45 -34.28 -16.52 -11.48
N LYS A 46 -33.51 -17.59 -11.70
CA LYS A 46 -33.76 -18.62 -12.72
C LYS A 46 -35.12 -19.32 -12.58
N ASN A 47 -35.79 -19.15 -11.43
CA ASN A 47 -37.11 -19.69 -11.12
C ASN A 47 -38.25 -18.64 -11.18
N GLY A 48 -37.98 -17.39 -11.59
CA GLY A 48 -38.98 -16.32 -11.68
C GLY A 48 -39.44 -15.77 -10.32
N GLU A 49 -38.83 -16.17 -9.20
CA GLU A 49 -39.07 -15.57 -7.90
C GLU A 49 -38.26 -14.28 -7.72
N GLU A 50 -38.84 -13.28 -7.05
CA GLU A 50 -38.14 -12.04 -6.66
C GLU A 50 -37.03 -12.37 -5.64
N ALA A 51 -35.84 -12.74 -6.12
CA ALA A 51 -34.68 -12.91 -5.27
C ALA A 51 -34.36 -11.58 -4.56
N LYS A 52 -34.54 -11.56 -3.24
CA LYS A 52 -34.32 -10.37 -2.38
C LYS A 52 -32.91 -9.76 -2.49
N HIS A 53 -31.92 -10.50 -3.03
CA HIS A 53 -30.51 -10.10 -3.08
C HIS A 53 -29.79 -10.40 -4.41
N ASN A 54 -30.50 -10.54 -5.54
CA ASN A 54 -29.86 -10.79 -6.83
C ASN A 54 -29.62 -9.49 -7.61
N ASN A 55 -28.85 -8.57 -7.02
CA ASN A 55 -28.47 -7.35 -7.72
C ASN A 55 -27.22 -7.60 -8.57
N GLN A 56 -27.22 -7.08 -9.80
CA GLN A 56 -26.08 -7.10 -10.71
C GLN A 56 -25.60 -5.68 -10.99
N GLY A 57 -24.28 -5.48 -10.99
CA GLY A 57 -23.66 -4.17 -11.06
C GLY A 57 -22.94 -3.98 -12.38
N TYR A 58 -23.02 -2.78 -12.95
CA TYR A 58 -22.30 -2.44 -14.17
C TYR A 58 -21.45 -1.19 -13.94
N LEU A 59 -20.17 -1.31 -14.29
CA LEU A 59 -19.22 -0.21 -14.32
C LEU A 59 -19.27 0.43 -15.69
N LEU A 60 -19.42 1.74 -15.71
CA LEU A 60 -19.52 2.51 -16.93
C LEU A 60 -18.17 3.13 -17.24
N PHE A 61 -17.63 2.86 -18.42
CA PHE A 61 -16.34 3.42 -18.80
C PHE A 61 -16.46 4.91 -19.13
N PRO A 62 -15.39 5.69 -18.92
CA PRO A 62 -15.31 7.06 -19.44
C PRO A 62 -15.54 7.05 -20.96
N ALA A 63 -16.39 7.95 -21.46
CA ALA A 63 -16.65 8.06 -22.89
C ALA A 63 -15.40 8.59 -23.62
N LEU A 64 -14.89 7.83 -24.59
CA LEU A 64 -13.73 8.26 -25.40
C LEU A 64 -14.10 9.37 -26.40
N ASN A 65 -15.38 9.42 -26.82
CA ASN A 65 -15.89 10.44 -27.73
C ASN A 65 -17.34 10.78 -27.37
N VAL A 66 -17.59 12.04 -26.99
CA VAL A 66 -18.92 12.52 -26.58
C VAL A 66 -19.94 12.44 -27.71
N ALA A 67 -19.49 12.54 -28.97
CA ALA A 67 -20.35 12.50 -30.14
C ALA A 67 -20.90 11.10 -30.49
N GLN A 68 -20.44 10.04 -29.80
CA GLN A 68 -20.87 8.65 -30.04
C GLN A 68 -21.58 8.03 -28.84
N ILE A 69 -21.91 8.82 -27.81
CA ILE A 69 -22.56 8.31 -26.60
C ILE A 69 -23.97 7.82 -26.92
N THR A 70 -24.29 6.60 -26.47
CA THR A 70 -25.63 6.01 -26.62
C THR A 70 -26.68 6.82 -25.83
N PRO A 71 -27.93 6.98 -26.30
CA PRO A 71 -28.99 7.66 -25.55
C PRO A 71 -29.19 7.13 -24.12
N GLY A 72 -28.98 5.81 -23.91
CA GLY A 72 -29.00 5.19 -22.59
C GLY A 72 -27.89 5.71 -21.67
N ARG A 73 -26.67 5.91 -22.19
CA ARG A 73 -25.53 6.45 -21.43
C ARG A 73 -25.73 7.92 -21.08
N GLU A 74 -26.33 8.71 -21.96
CA GLU A 74 -26.70 10.11 -21.68
C GLU A 74 -27.73 10.22 -20.55
N LYS A 75 -28.76 9.36 -20.56
CA LYS A 75 -29.72 9.24 -19.45
C LYS A 75 -29.04 8.89 -18.13
N ILE A 76 -28.08 7.97 -18.14
CA ILE A 76 -27.35 7.60 -16.92
C ILE A 76 -26.50 8.77 -16.42
N THR A 77 -25.78 9.45 -17.30
CA THR A 77 -24.91 10.58 -16.91
C THR A 77 -25.71 11.74 -16.32
N SER A 78 -26.87 12.07 -16.90
CA SER A 78 -27.75 13.17 -16.46
C SER A 78 -28.54 12.89 -15.18
N ALA A 79 -28.77 11.63 -14.83
CA ALA A 79 -29.52 11.26 -13.62
C ALA A 79 -28.74 11.55 -12.32
N GLU A 80 -29.45 11.86 -11.23
CA GLU A 80 -28.84 12.06 -9.92
C GLU A 80 -28.43 10.72 -9.28
N VAL A 81 -27.35 10.73 -8.49
CA VAL A 81 -26.94 9.54 -7.73
C VAL A 81 -28.03 9.20 -6.70
N GLY A 82 -28.37 7.92 -6.61
CA GLY A 82 -29.48 7.41 -5.78
C GLY A 82 -30.83 7.36 -6.50
N SER A 83 -30.95 7.89 -7.71
CA SER A 83 -32.19 7.81 -8.50
C SER A 83 -32.33 6.50 -9.28
N ILE A 84 -33.57 6.11 -9.55
CA ILE A 84 -33.90 4.97 -10.44
C ILE A 84 -34.07 5.51 -11.86
N ILE A 85 -33.26 4.98 -12.78
CA ILE A 85 -33.29 5.32 -14.20
C ILE A 85 -34.07 4.22 -14.92
N ARG A 86 -35.16 4.56 -15.59
CA ARG A 86 -36.02 3.62 -16.32
C ARG A 86 -35.76 3.64 -17.82
N GLY A 87 -36.01 2.50 -18.47
CA GLY A 87 -35.96 2.37 -19.93
C GLY A 87 -34.55 2.44 -20.49
N LEU A 88 -33.62 1.73 -19.85
CA LEU A 88 -32.26 1.54 -20.31
C LEU A 88 -32.13 0.24 -21.10
N ASN A 89 -31.43 0.32 -22.24
CA ASN A 89 -31.02 -0.87 -22.99
C ASN A 89 -29.59 -1.24 -22.57
N ILE A 90 -29.44 -2.14 -21.61
CA ILE A 90 -28.12 -2.53 -21.08
C ILE A 90 -27.35 -3.40 -22.08
N THR A 91 -28.05 -4.21 -22.86
CA THR A 91 -27.46 -5.04 -23.93
C THR A 91 -26.72 -4.16 -24.94
N GLU A 92 -27.32 -3.05 -25.38
CA GLU A 92 -26.66 -2.10 -26.28
C GLU A 92 -25.41 -1.48 -25.67
N LEU A 93 -25.43 -1.15 -24.36
CA LEU A 93 -24.26 -0.59 -23.67
C LEU A 93 -23.11 -1.61 -23.57
N LEU A 94 -23.43 -2.89 -23.36
CA LEU A 94 -22.46 -3.99 -23.32
C LEU A 94 -21.87 -4.27 -24.70
N GLU A 95 -22.70 -4.37 -25.74
CA GLU A 95 -22.28 -4.61 -27.12
C GLU A 95 -21.37 -3.50 -27.66
N ARG A 96 -21.65 -2.25 -27.26
CA ARG A 96 -20.83 -1.09 -27.62
C ARG A 96 -19.59 -0.91 -26.73
N GLY A 97 -19.41 -1.75 -25.71
CA GLY A 97 -18.27 -1.69 -24.80
C GLY A 97 -18.23 -0.40 -23.96
N GLU A 98 -19.40 0.16 -23.67
CA GLU A 98 -19.57 1.36 -22.82
C GLU A 98 -19.66 1.00 -21.33
N CYS A 99 -20.04 -0.25 -21.01
CA CYS A 99 -20.04 -0.77 -19.65
C CYS A 99 -19.51 -2.21 -19.59
N VAL A 100 -19.22 -2.66 -18.38
CA VAL A 100 -18.86 -4.05 -18.06
C VAL A 100 -19.57 -4.47 -16.78
N ASP A 101 -19.95 -5.73 -16.69
CA ASP A 101 -20.47 -6.32 -15.44
C ASP A 101 -19.34 -6.42 -14.41
N VAL A 102 -19.60 -5.96 -13.19
CA VAL A 102 -18.67 -6.01 -12.06
C VAL A 102 -18.18 -7.44 -11.79
N LYS A 103 -19.02 -8.46 -11.99
CA LYS A 103 -18.66 -9.86 -11.71
C LYS A 103 -17.65 -10.42 -12.70
N THR A 104 -17.69 -9.97 -13.96
CA THR A 104 -16.82 -10.45 -15.05
C THR A 104 -15.71 -9.47 -15.39
N ALA A 105 -15.72 -8.27 -14.79
CA ALA A 105 -14.72 -7.23 -15.01
C ALA A 105 -13.31 -7.70 -14.66
N THR A 106 -12.39 -7.49 -15.59
CA THR A 106 -10.98 -7.88 -15.49
C THR A 106 -10.10 -6.70 -15.07
N VAL A 107 -8.82 -6.97 -14.76
CA VAL A 107 -7.86 -5.90 -14.42
C VAL A 107 -7.73 -4.84 -15.54
N PRO A 108 -7.67 -5.18 -16.84
CA PRO A 108 -7.75 -4.20 -17.93
C PRO A 108 -9.00 -3.31 -17.88
N ASP A 109 -10.16 -3.85 -17.51
CA ASP A 109 -11.39 -3.06 -17.39
C ASP A 109 -11.28 -2.04 -16.27
N PHE A 110 -10.76 -2.44 -15.10
CA PHE A 110 -10.49 -1.49 -14.01
C PHE A 110 -9.42 -0.46 -14.37
N SER A 111 -8.42 -0.84 -15.17
CA SER A 111 -7.43 0.10 -15.70
C SER A 111 -8.07 1.18 -16.58
N ARG A 112 -9.05 0.80 -17.42
CA ARG A 112 -9.84 1.75 -18.22
C ARG A 112 -10.79 2.58 -17.35
N PHE A 113 -11.48 1.95 -16.41
CA PHE A 113 -12.45 2.60 -15.53
C PHE A 113 -11.81 3.68 -14.66
N TYR A 114 -10.70 3.36 -14.01
CA TYR A 114 -9.96 4.26 -13.12
C TYR A 114 -8.84 5.05 -13.81
N ASN A 115 -8.63 4.84 -15.12
CA ASN A 115 -7.56 5.42 -15.90
C ASN A 115 -6.19 5.28 -15.22
N PHE A 116 -5.67 4.05 -15.12
CA PHE A 116 -4.35 3.76 -14.52
C PHE A 116 -3.16 4.22 -15.38
N SER A 117 -3.35 5.21 -16.26
CA SER A 117 -2.28 5.84 -17.01
C SER A 117 -1.31 6.60 -16.09
N LEU A 118 -0.02 6.60 -16.42
CA LEU A 118 0.97 7.46 -15.76
C LEU A 118 0.69 8.96 -15.97
N LEU A 119 -0.11 9.30 -16.98
CA LEU A 119 -0.57 10.67 -17.23
C LEU A 119 -1.72 11.08 -16.30
N ASN A 120 -2.34 10.13 -15.60
CA ASN A 120 -3.33 10.44 -14.57
C ASN A 120 -2.61 11.04 -13.35
N PRO A 121 -2.91 12.30 -12.97
CA PRO A 121 -2.25 12.95 -11.84
C PRO A 121 -2.41 12.18 -10.52
N LYS A 122 -3.57 11.51 -10.31
CA LYS A 122 -3.83 10.71 -9.10
C LYS A 122 -2.82 9.56 -8.98
N VAL A 123 -2.57 8.86 -10.09
CA VAL A 123 -1.61 7.75 -10.15
C VAL A 123 -0.19 8.29 -9.97
N LEU A 124 0.17 9.35 -10.68
CA LEU A 124 1.51 9.92 -10.65
C LEU A 124 1.89 10.42 -9.25
N VAL A 125 0.99 11.16 -8.58
CA VAL A 125 1.19 11.61 -7.19
C VAL A 125 1.28 10.41 -6.25
N GLY A 126 0.43 9.39 -6.44
CA GLY A 126 0.53 8.13 -5.70
C GLY A 126 1.92 7.50 -5.81
N ILE A 127 2.47 7.39 -7.02
CA ILE A 127 3.81 6.83 -7.26
C ILE A 127 4.88 7.60 -6.49
N PHE A 128 4.94 8.93 -6.66
CA PHE A 128 5.95 9.74 -5.96
C PHE A 128 5.81 9.63 -4.44
N PHE A 129 4.58 9.62 -3.93
CA PHE A 129 4.33 9.43 -2.50
C PHE A 129 4.77 8.04 -2.02
N GLY A 130 4.52 6.99 -2.79
CA GLY A 130 5.00 5.63 -2.49
C GLY A 130 6.52 5.53 -2.42
N VAL A 131 7.21 6.17 -3.37
CA VAL A 131 8.68 6.26 -3.34
C VAL A 131 9.14 7.00 -2.09
N MET A 132 8.54 8.15 -1.78
CA MET A 132 8.87 8.93 -0.60
C MET A 132 8.67 8.14 0.69
N VAL A 133 7.56 7.40 0.83
CA VAL A 133 7.28 6.58 2.03
C VAL A 133 8.37 5.55 2.27
N ALA A 134 8.88 4.89 1.23
CA ALA A 134 9.99 3.93 1.38
C ALA A 134 11.26 4.59 1.95
N PHE A 135 11.66 5.75 1.40
CA PHE A 135 12.86 6.46 1.88
C PHE A 135 12.67 7.09 3.26
N VAL A 136 11.49 7.64 3.55
CA VAL A 136 11.16 8.19 4.87
C VAL A 136 11.20 7.08 5.91
N PHE A 137 10.64 5.90 5.61
CA PHE A 137 10.71 4.74 6.50
C PHE A 137 12.15 4.39 6.84
N CYS A 138 13.02 4.25 5.83
CA CYS A 138 14.44 3.98 6.03
C CYS A 138 15.13 5.07 6.86
N ALA A 139 14.84 6.34 6.60
CA ALA A 139 15.42 7.44 7.36
C ALA A 139 15.01 7.36 8.84
N MET A 140 13.75 7.04 9.14
CA MET A 140 13.25 6.91 10.50
C MET A 140 13.93 5.75 11.24
N THR A 141 14.00 4.57 10.62
CA THR A 141 14.63 3.38 11.22
C THR A 141 16.13 3.58 11.44
N MET A 142 16.86 4.11 10.46
CA MET A 142 18.29 4.40 10.62
C MET A 142 18.56 5.44 11.70
N LYS A 143 17.76 6.52 11.76
CA LYS A 143 17.91 7.55 12.78
C LYS A 143 17.57 7.02 14.17
N ALA A 144 16.60 6.11 14.29
CA ALA A 144 16.26 5.44 15.53
C ALA A 144 17.41 4.57 16.04
N VAL A 145 17.99 3.71 15.18
CA VAL A 145 19.16 2.89 15.54
C VAL A 145 20.33 3.78 15.93
N GLY A 146 20.60 4.87 15.19
CA GLY A 146 21.67 5.80 15.54
C GLY A 146 21.52 6.44 16.92
N ARG A 147 20.29 6.81 17.32
CA ARG A 147 20.02 7.33 18.67
C ARG A 147 20.25 6.26 19.74
N ALA A 148 19.74 5.04 19.52
CA ALA A 148 19.90 3.94 20.47
C ALA A 148 21.37 3.53 20.62
N ALA A 149 22.10 3.46 19.51
CA ALA A 149 23.53 3.18 19.49
C ALA A 149 24.34 4.27 20.20
N GLY A 150 23.99 5.55 20.02
CA GLY A 150 24.61 6.65 20.76
C GLY A 150 24.45 6.50 22.28
N ALA A 151 23.21 6.25 22.74
CA ALA A 151 22.95 6.01 24.16
C ALA A 151 23.68 4.77 24.70
N MET A 152 23.77 3.71 23.90
CA MET A 152 24.54 2.51 24.25
C MET A 152 26.04 2.82 24.41
N VAL A 153 26.62 3.60 23.49
CA VAL A 153 28.03 4.00 23.57
C VAL A 153 28.31 4.84 24.81
N ASP A 154 27.42 5.77 25.14
CA ASP A 154 27.57 6.61 26.33
C ASP A 154 27.47 5.79 27.62
N GLU A 155 26.57 4.81 27.69
CA GLU A 155 26.44 3.89 28.84
C GLU A 155 27.67 2.99 29.00
N VAL A 156 28.15 2.37 27.91
CA VAL A 156 29.37 1.55 27.96
C VAL A 156 30.58 2.38 28.41
N ARG A 157 30.70 3.63 27.91
CA ARG A 157 31.75 4.56 28.35
C ARG A 157 31.61 4.93 29.82
N ARG A 158 30.39 5.14 30.31
CA ARG A 158 30.12 5.42 31.73
C ARG A 158 30.59 4.25 32.59
N GLN A 159 30.21 3.02 32.24
CA GLN A 159 30.64 1.81 32.96
C GLN A 159 32.16 1.66 32.98
N PHE A 160 32.85 1.85 31.85
CA PHE A 160 34.32 1.78 31.81
C PHE A 160 35.02 2.84 32.66
N ARG A 161 34.41 4.00 32.89
CA ARG A 161 34.99 5.06 33.74
C ARG A 161 34.67 4.89 35.22
N GLU A 162 33.46 4.43 35.54
CA GLU A 162 32.91 4.48 36.90
C GLU A 162 33.05 3.14 37.64
N ILE A 163 33.01 2.00 36.94
CA ILE A 163 33.17 0.68 37.54
C ILE A 163 34.66 0.34 37.61
N THR A 164 35.23 0.42 38.82
CA THR A 164 36.64 0.08 39.05
C THR A 164 36.87 -1.41 38.86
N GLY A 165 37.91 -1.81 38.13
CA GLY A 165 38.24 -3.22 37.89
C GLY A 165 37.63 -3.83 36.63
N ILE A 166 36.78 -3.10 35.90
CA ILE A 166 36.08 -3.63 34.71
C ILE A 166 37.03 -3.89 33.53
N MET A 167 38.02 -3.01 33.31
CA MET A 167 39.01 -3.16 32.24
C MET A 167 40.05 -4.23 32.57
N GLU A 168 40.27 -4.48 33.86
CA GLU A 168 41.13 -5.54 34.39
C GLU A 168 40.41 -6.90 34.49
N ASN A 169 39.13 -7.00 34.09
CA ASN A 169 38.27 -8.17 34.23
C ASN A 169 38.08 -8.65 35.68
N GLN A 170 38.12 -7.74 36.64
CA GLN A 170 37.94 -8.00 38.08
C GLN A 170 36.54 -7.61 38.59
N ALA A 171 35.77 -6.84 37.82
CA ALA A 171 34.40 -6.44 38.11
C ALA A 171 33.46 -6.81 36.94
N GLU A 172 32.24 -7.24 37.26
CA GLU A 172 31.24 -7.57 36.24
C GLU A 172 30.57 -6.30 35.67
N PRO A 173 30.41 -6.21 34.33
CA PRO A 173 29.64 -5.14 33.70
C PRO A 173 28.15 -5.17 34.07
N ASP A 174 27.50 -4.02 34.05
CA ASP A 174 26.05 -3.93 34.18
C ASP A 174 25.39 -4.15 32.81
N TYR A 175 25.11 -5.41 32.52
CA TYR A 175 24.41 -5.80 31.29
C TYR A 175 22.95 -5.35 31.27
N ALA A 176 22.29 -5.22 32.44
CA ALA A 176 20.89 -4.90 32.53
C ALA A 176 20.61 -3.48 32.02
N ALA A 177 21.48 -2.52 32.36
CA ALA A 177 21.40 -1.15 31.85
C ALA A 177 21.41 -1.09 30.31
N CYS A 178 22.32 -1.83 29.66
CA CYS A 178 22.39 -1.90 28.20
C CYS A 178 21.12 -2.53 27.58
N VAL A 179 20.60 -3.59 28.19
CA VAL A 179 19.35 -4.24 27.74
C VAL A 179 18.16 -3.28 27.88
N GLU A 180 18.08 -2.53 28.97
CA GLU A 180 17.00 -1.56 29.20
C GLU A 180 17.00 -0.44 28.14
N ILE A 181 18.17 0.13 27.85
CA ILE A 181 18.33 1.19 26.83
C ILE A 181 17.84 0.70 25.47
N SER A 182 18.31 -0.47 25.03
CA SER A 182 17.94 -1.02 23.73
C SER A 182 16.46 -1.40 23.65
N THR A 183 15.90 -1.97 24.72
CA THR A 183 14.49 -2.37 24.81
C THR A 183 13.56 -1.16 24.76
N ALA A 184 13.80 -0.15 25.61
CA ALA A 184 12.97 1.04 25.67
C ALA A 184 13.03 1.84 24.36
N ALA A 185 14.23 1.96 23.76
CA ALA A 185 14.40 2.62 22.47
C ALA A 185 13.65 1.88 21.36
N ALA A 186 13.80 0.55 21.25
CA ALA A 186 13.12 -0.24 20.23
C ALA A 186 11.58 -0.10 20.32
N GLN A 187 11.02 -0.17 21.53
CA GLN A 187 9.59 -0.03 21.75
C GLN A 187 9.04 1.34 21.37
N ARG A 188 9.73 2.41 21.74
CA ARG A 188 9.31 3.77 21.43
C ARG A 188 9.45 4.08 19.94
N GLU A 189 10.55 3.67 19.34
CA GLU A 189 10.93 4.07 17.99
C GLU A 189 10.21 3.27 16.89
N MET A 190 9.69 2.07 17.19
CA MET A 190 8.94 1.26 16.22
C MET A 190 7.55 1.81 15.87
N ILE A 191 6.97 2.65 16.75
CA ILE A 191 5.59 3.12 16.60
C ILE A 191 5.44 3.97 15.35
N LEU A 192 6.32 4.96 15.14
CA LEU A 192 6.17 5.90 14.03
C LEU A 192 6.33 5.23 12.65
N PRO A 193 7.35 4.38 12.39
CA PRO A 193 7.44 3.66 11.12
C PRO A 193 6.26 2.73 10.86
N ALA A 194 5.73 2.07 11.90
CA ALA A 194 4.54 1.22 11.77
C ALA A 194 3.29 2.04 11.41
N MET A 195 3.08 3.17 12.07
CA MET A 195 1.96 4.08 11.77
C MET A 195 2.08 4.67 10.36
N LEU A 196 3.29 4.97 9.88
CA LEU A 196 3.51 5.40 8.51
C LEU A 196 2.97 4.37 7.51
N GLY A 197 3.31 3.09 7.69
CA GLY A 197 2.82 2.01 6.82
C GLY A 197 1.31 1.77 6.91
N LEU A 198 0.72 1.94 8.11
CA LEU A 198 -0.71 1.75 8.31
C LEU A 198 -1.54 2.91 7.76
N LEU A 199 -1.12 4.15 7.99
CA LEU A 199 -1.90 5.33 7.62
C LEU A 199 -1.71 5.74 6.17
N SER A 200 -0.56 5.47 5.54
CA SER A 200 -0.28 5.92 4.18
C SER A 200 -1.33 5.45 3.16
N PRO A 201 -1.71 4.16 3.10
CA PRO A 201 -2.76 3.71 2.18
C PRO A 201 -4.13 4.31 2.48
N VAL A 202 -4.45 4.54 3.76
CA VAL A 202 -5.73 5.14 4.18
C VAL A 202 -5.83 6.58 3.70
N VAL A 203 -4.82 7.39 3.98
CA VAL A 203 -4.78 8.80 3.59
C VAL A 203 -4.80 8.94 2.08
N VAL A 204 -3.95 8.19 1.37
CA VAL A 204 -3.90 8.21 -0.10
C VAL A 204 -5.23 7.73 -0.69
N GLY A 205 -5.83 6.68 -0.13
CA GLY A 205 -7.11 6.14 -0.58
C GLY A 205 -8.27 7.12 -0.43
N VAL A 206 -8.37 7.78 0.71
CA VAL A 206 -9.44 8.77 0.95
C VAL A 206 -9.28 9.99 0.04
N ILE A 207 -8.05 10.45 -0.19
CA ILE A 207 -7.79 11.69 -0.94
C ILE A 207 -7.81 11.45 -2.45
N LEU A 208 -7.08 10.43 -2.92
CA LEU A 208 -6.81 10.19 -4.35
C LEU A 208 -7.57 8.99 -4.93
N GLY A 209 -8.32 8.26 -4.09
CA GLY A 209 -9.09 7.09 -4.50
C GLY A 209 -8.22 5.89 -4.89
N VAL A 210 -8.85 4.93 -5.57
CA VAL A 210 -8.21 3.71 -6.08
C VAL A 210 -6.98 3.99 -6.96
N PRO A 211 -6.99 4.95 -7.92
CA PRO A 211 -5.82 5.23 -8.75
C PRO A 211 -4.60 5.66 -7.93
N GLY A 212 -4.81 6.48 -6.89
CA GLY A 212 -3.74 6.93 -6.00
C GLY A 212 -3.12 5.80 -5.20
N VAL A 213 -3.94 4.87 -4.69
CA VAL A 213 -3.45 3.69 -3.95
C VAL A 213 -2.68 2.75 -4.86
N VAL A 214 -3.13 2.54 -6.11
CA VAL A 214 -2.35 1.78 -7.10
C VAL A 214 -0.99 2.44 -7.31
N GLY A 215 -0.96 3.77 -7.49
CA GLY A 215 0.28 4.52 -7.62
C GLY A 215 1.20 4.35 -6.40
N LEU A 216 0.67 4.51 -5.19
CA LEU A 216 1.39 4.31 -3.93
C LEU A 216 2.04 2.93 -3.86
N LEU A 217 1.28 1.88 -4.15
CA LEU A 217 1.78 0.50 -4.08
C LEU A 217 2.86 0.24 -5.13
N VAL A 218 2.69 0.74 -6.36
CA VAL A 218 3.69 0.62 -7.43
C VAL A 218 4.98 1.36 -7.08
N GLY A 219 4.87 2.61 -6.64
CA GLY A 219 6.02 3.42 -6.23
C GLY A 219 6.78 2.79 -5.08
N ALA A 220 6.08 2.43 -4.00
CA ALA A 220 6.68 1.81 -2.83
C ALA A 220 7.31 0.45 -3.12
N LEU A 221 6.68 -0.39 -3.95
CA LEU A 221 7.23 -1.68 -4.35
C LEU A 221 8.52 -1.50 -5.15
N THR A 222 8.49 -0.68 -6.20
CA THR A 222 9.62 -0.54 -7.13
C THR A 222 10.83 0.08 -6.46
N SER A 223 10.67 1.19 -5.73
CA SER A 223 11.79 1.82 -5.02
C SER A 223 12.19 1.04 -3.78
N GLY A 224 11.22 0.58 -2.99
CA GLY A 224 11.48 -0.13 -1.74
C GLY A 224 12.21 -1.45 -1.97
N PHE A 225 11.86 -2.20 -3.01
CA PHE A 225 12.58 -3.42 -3.37
C PHE A 225 14.05 -3.16 -3.74
N ALA A 226 14.30 -2.16 -4.60
CA ALA A 226 15.66 -1.81 -5.01
C ALA A 226 16.53 -1.36 -3.82
N VAL A 227 15.98 -0.51 -2.96
CA VAL A 227 16.67 -0.02 -1.75
C VAL A 227 16.88 -1.14 -0.73
N ALA A 228 15.90 -2.02 -0.53
CA ALA A 228 16.01 -3.16 0.38
C ALA A 228 17.17 -4.08 0.00
N ILE A 229 17.29 -4.44 -1.29
CA ILE A 229 18.40 -5.25 -1.80
C ILE A 229 19.73 -4.54 -1.64
N MET A 230 19.78 -3.25 -2.02
CA MET A 230 21.00 -2.45 -1.87
C MET A 230 21.47 -2.44 -0.42
N MET A 231 20.57 -2.19 0.53
CA MET A 231 20.90 -2.12 1.96
C MET A 231 21.36 -3.47 2.52
N ALA A 232 20.64 -4.55 2.22
CA ALA A 232 20.99 -5.89 2.68
C ALA A 232 22.37 -6.32 2.14
N ASN A 233 22.61 -6.11 0.85
CA ASN A 233 23.88 -6.50 0.21
C ASN A 233 25.05 -5.62 0.65
N ALA A 234 24.86 -4.30 0.74
CA ALA A 234 25.92 -3.39 1.20
C ALA A 234 26.32 -3.69 2.65
N GLY A 235 25.35 -3.85 3.56
CA GLY A 235 25.62 -4.22 4.95
C GLY A 235 26.31 -5.59 5.07
N GLY A 236 25.82 -6.60 4.33
CA GLY A 236 26.45 -7.92 4.31
C GLY A 236 27.88 -7.91 3.74
N ALA A 237 28.14 -7.08 2.72
CA ALA A 237 29.47 -6.91 2.16
C ALA A 237 30.44 -6.28 3.16
N TRP A 238 30.02 -5.25 3.92
CA TRP A 238 30.86 -4.64 4.95
C TRP A 238 31.18 -5.60 6.11
N ASP A 239 30.20 -6.37 6.59
CA ASP A 239 30.44 -7.38 7.63
C ASP A 239 31.42 -8.46 7.15
N ASN A 240 31.24 -8.96 5.92
CA ASN A 240 32.12 -9.97 5.34
C ASN A 240 33.53 -9.42 5.08
N ALA A 241 33.66 -8.16 4.68
CA ALA A 241 34.97 -7.51 4.55
C ALA A 241 35.69 -7.38 5.90
N LYS A 242 34.96 -7.05 6.98
CA LYS A 242 35.49 -7.06 8.35
C LYS A 242 35.97 -8.47 8.72
N LYS A 243 35.11 -9.48 8.59
CA LYS A 243 35.44 -10.89 8.89
C LYS A 243 36.64 -11.40 8.10
N TYR A 244 36.78 -11.00 6.84
CA TYR A 244 37.92 -11.34 5.99
C TYR A 244 39.25 -10.81 6.54
N ILE A 245 39.26 -9.56 7.01
CA ILE A 245 40.44 -8.99 7.69
C ILE A 245 40.66 -9.66 9.05
N GLU A 246 39.60 -9.93 9.82
CA GLU A 246 39.72 -10.64 11.10
C GLU A 246 40.32 -12.06 10.96
N ALA A 247 40.17 -12.69 9.80
CA ALA A 247 40.76 -13.98 9.46
C ALA A 247 42.27 -13.92 9.09
N GLY A 248 42.88 -12.72 9.09
CA GLY A 248 44.32 -12.53 8.89
C GLY A 248 44.70 -11.84 7.58
N ALA A 249 43.73 -11.57 6.69
CA ALA A 249 43.99 -10.74 5.52
C ALA A 249 44.34 -9.30 5.94
N HIS A 250 45.18 -8.62 5.16
CA HIS A 250 45.59 -7.23 5.40
C HIS A 250 46.14 -6.95 6.82
N GLY A 251 46.79 -7.94 7.43
CA GLY A 251 47.47 -7.80 8.72
C GLY A 251 46.61 -8.10 9.95
N GLY A 252 45.34 -8.46 9.79
CA GLY A 252 44.53 -8.97 10.90
C GLY A 252 43.97 -7.91 11.84
N LYS A 253 43.50 -8.37 13.00
CA LYS A 253 42.85 -7.54 14.03
C LYS A 253 43.78 -6.46 14.57
N GLY A 254 43.21 -5.28 14.83
CA GLY A 254 43.90 -4.13 15.43
C GLY A 254 44.61 -3.20 14.43
N THR A 255 44.77 -3.62 13.18
CA THR A 255 45.30 -2.78 12.09
C THR A 255 44.35 -1.64 11.73
N ASP A 256 44.87 -0.63 11.01
CA ASP A 256 44.04 0.47 10.51
C ASP A 256 43.01 -0.01 9.49
N ALA A 257 43.36 -1.02 8.69
CA ALA A 257 42.43 -1.67 7.77
C ALA A 257 41.27 -2.34 8.54
N HIS A 258 41.56 -3.03 9.64
CA HIS A 258 40.54 -3.61 10.51
C HIS A 258 39.64 -2.54 11.15
N LYS A 259 40.21 -1.45 11.66
CA LYS A 259 39.41 -0.35 12.22
C LYS A 259 38.49 0.28 11.17
N ALA A 260 38.97 0.45 9.94
CA ALA A 260 38.16 0.98 8.84
C ALA A 260 36.99 0.05 8.47
N THR A 261 37.20 -1.27 8.43
CA THR A 261 36.10 -2.22 8.14
C THR A 261 35.13 -2.37 9.30
N VAL A 262 35.57 -2.21 10.55
CA VAL A 262 34.67 -2.09 11.72
C VAL A 262 33.75 -0.87 11.58
N VAL A 263 34.28 0.28 11.14
CA VAL A 263 33.45 1.46 10.85
C VAL A 263 32.45 1.16 9.73
N GLY A 264 32.88 0.50 8.65
CA GLY A 264 31.98 0.08 7.57
C GLY A 264 30.85 -0.84 8.03
N ASP A 265 31.16 -1.83 8.86
CA ASP A 265 30.18 -2.78 9.41
C ASP A 265 29.16 -2.07 10.32
N THR A 266 29.62 -1.18 11.20
CA THR A 266 28.71 -0.40 12.08
C THR A 266 27.79 0.55 11.32
N VAL A 267 28.20 1.05 10.14
CA VAL A 267 27.31 1.77 9.20
C VAL A 267 26.35 0.80 8.52
N GLY A 268 26.81 -0.42 8.22
CA GLY A 268 26.05 -1.49 7.57
C GLY A 268 25.00 -2.17 8.45
N ASP A 269 25.19 -2.22 9.77
CA ASP A 269 24.25 -2.86 10.71
C ASP A 269 22.81 -2.33 10.60
N PRO A 270 22.53 -1.01 10.67
CA PRO A 270 21.17 -0.50 10.48
C PRO A 270 20.63 -0.70 9.05
N PHE A 271 21.51 -0.94 8.06
CA PHE A 271 21.11 -1.26 6.69
C PHE A 271 20.61 -2.71 6.60
N LYS A 272 21.43 -3.69 7.01
CA LYS A 272 21.14 -5.13 6.83
C LYS A 272 20.20 -5.70 7.89
N ASP A 273 20.18 -5.16 9.12
CA ASP A 273 19.45 -5.78 10.24
C ASP A 273 18.20 -5.00 10.67
N THR A 274 18.01 -3.78 10.16
CA THR A 274 16.82 -2.97 10.48
C THR A 274 16.11 -2.53 9.21
N SER A 275 16.68 -1.56 8.48
CA SER A 275 15.94 -0.86 7.43
C SER A 275 15.67 -1.73 6.21
N GLY A 276 16.69 -2.45 5.72
CA GLY A 276 16.59 -3.30 4.53
C GLY A 276 15.54 -4.40 4.65
N PRO A 277 15.60 -5.27 5.69
CA PRO A 277 14.60 -6.32 5.88
C PRO A 277 13.20 -5.75 6.17
N SER A 278 13.09 -4.66 6.93
CA SER A 278 11.79 -4.09 7.29
C SER A 278 11.07 -3.41 6.12
N LEU A 279 11.76 -2.95 5.07
CA LEU A 279 11.12 -2.45 3.85
C LEU A 279 10.20 -3.49 3.20
N ASN A 280 10.60 -4.77 3.19
CA ASN A 280 9.77 -5.85 2.65
C ASN A 280 8.46 -6.00 3.44
N ILE A 281 8.54 -5.83 4.77
CA ILE A 281 7.37 -5.88 5.65
C ILE A 281 6.49 -4.65 5.40
N LEU A 282 7.08 -3.46 5.27
CA LEU A 282 6.34 -2.22 4.98
C LEU A 282 5.50 -2.35 3.69
N ILE A 283 6.11 -2.84 2.59
CA ILE A 283 5.42 -3.01 1.31
C ILE A 283 4.24 -3.99 1.43
N LYS A 284 4.45 -5.12 2.12
CA LYS A 284 3.39 -6.11 2.36
C LYS A 284 2.28 -5.55 3.25
N LEU A 285 2.63 -4.84 4.32
CA LEU A 285 1.69 -4.20 5.22
C LEU A 285 0.83 -3.18 4.47
N MET A 286 1.44 -2.28 3.69
CA MET A 286 0.69 -1.30 2.90
C MET A 286 -0.26 -1.97 1.90
N SER A 287 0.19 -3.06 1.27
CA SER A 287 -0.65 -3.85 0.35
C SER A 287 -1.84 -4.49 1.05
N MET A 288 -1.63 -5.09 2.22
CA MET A 288 -2.67 -5.70 3.04
C MET A 288 -3.68 -4.66 3.53
N VAL A 289 -3.20 -3.52 4.06
CA VAL A 289 -4.07 -2.43 4.50
C VAL A 289 -4.90 -1.90 3.34
N SER A 290 -4.28 -1.66 2.18
CA SER A 290 -4.97 -1.22 0.95
C SER A 290 -6.11 -2.15 0.57
N VAL A 291 -5.88 -3.47 0.65
CA VAL A 291 -6.91 -4.49 0.39
C VAL A 291 -8.06 -4.38 1.38
N VAL A 292 -7.77 -4.33 2.68
CA VAL A 292 -8.81 -4.29 3.73
C VAL A 292 -9.71 -3.07 3.60
N ILE A 293 -9.13 -1.91 3.24
CA ILE A 293 -9.87 -0.65 3.12
C ILE A 293 -10.45 -0.42 1.72
N ALA A 294 -10.25 -1.32 0.76
CA ALA A 294 -10.65 -1.12 -0.64
C ALA A 294 -12.14 -0.78 -0.77
N GLY A 295 -13.01 -1.54 -0.11
CA GLY A 295 -14.46 -1.28 -0.09
C GLY A 295 -14.82 0.09 0.48
N PHE A 296 -14.12 0.53 1.52
CA PHE A 296 -14.31 1.86 2.11
C PHE A 296 -13.89 2.98 1.13
N ILE A 297 -12.75 2.82 0.45
CA ILE A 297 -12.26 3.79 -0.54
C ILE A 297 -13.27 3.96 -1.68
N ILE A 298 -13.83 2.86 -2.19
CA ILE A 298 -14.79 2.92 -3.31
C ILE A 298 -16.00 3.79 -2.98
N GLN A 299 -16.46 3.73 -1.74
CA GLN A 299 -17.71 4.37 -1.34
C GLN A 299 -17.51 5.79 -0.79
N TYR A 300 -16.35 6.08 -0.19
CA TYR A 300 -16.12 7.31 0.57
C TYR A 300 -14.89 8.12 0.12
N ALA A 301 -14.20 7.74 -0.96
CA ALA A 301 -13.13 8.57 -1.49
C ALA A 301 -13.66 9.97 -1.86
N LEU A 302 -12.90 10.99 -1.47
CA LEU A 302 -13.20 12.39 -1.81
C LEU A 302 -12.94 12.69 -3.29
N GLU A 303 -12.20 11.81 -3.95
CA GLU A 303 -11.78 11.91 -5.35
C GLU A 303 -11.28 13.31 -5.73
N LEU A 304 -10.47 13.94 -4.86
CA LEU A 304 -9.84 15.23 -5.17
C LEU A 304 -9.15 15.12 -6.54
N PHE A 305 -9.43 16.09 -7.42
CA PHE A 305 -9.10 16.17 -8.86
C PHE A 305 -10.12 15.54 -9.83
#